data_AF-A0A380DWG9-F1
#
_entry.id   AF-A0A380DWG9-F1
#
_cell.length_a   1.000
_cell.length_b   1.000
_cell.length_c   1.000
_cell.angle_alpha   90.00
_cell.angle_beta   90.00
_cell.angle_gamma   90.00
#
_symmetry.space_group_name_H-M   'P 1'
#
loop_
_entity.id
_entity.type
_entity.pdbx_description
1 polymer ?
#
loop_
_entity_poly.entity_id
_entity_poly.type
_entity_poly.pdbx_seq_one_letter_code
_entity_poly.pdbx_strand_id
1 'polypeptide(L)' 'MLDTWWMTETGGHMIVNYPTMDVKLGSMGKPLPGIQAAIIDDAGNELPPNRMGNLAIKKRLAINDVSYLEESRKI' A
#
# COMPACT_ATOMS: atom_id res chain seq x y z
N MET A 1 10.41 4.39 -15.99
CA MET A 1 9.26 5.23 -15.60
C MET A 1 9.01 5.00 -14.11
N LEU A 2 8.63 6.03 -13.37
CA LEU A 2 8.33 5.90 -11.94
C LEU A 2 6.83 5.61 -11.82
N ASP A 3 6.47 4.33 -11.72
CA ASP A 3 5.09 3.95 -11.45
C ASP A 3 4.80 4.24 -9.97
N THR A 4 3.73 5.02 -9.73
CA THR A 4 3.35 5.48 -8.40
C THR A 4 1.88 5.21 -8.15
N TRP A 5 1.56 4.67 -6.98
CA TRP A 5 0.19 4.41 -6.54
C TRP A 5 -0.22 5.38 -5.44
N TRP A 6 -1.43 5.94 -5.58
CA TRP A 6 -2.08 6.84 -4.63
C TRP A 6 -3.59 6.92 -4.90
N MET A 7 -4.34 7.48 -3.95
CA MET A 7 -5.76 7.81 -4.08
C MET A 7 -6.02 9.23 -3.58
N THR A 8 -7.18 9.79 -3.92
CA THR A 8 -7.62 11.10 -3.40
C THR A 8 -7.66 11.12 -1.87
N GLU A 9 -8.09 10.02 -1.26
CA GLU A 9 -8.21 9.78 0.17
C GLU A 9 -6.86 9.69 0.86
N THR A 10 -5.80 9.36 0.13
CA THR A 10 -4.44 9.31 0.67
C THR A 10 -3.71 10.65 0.57
N GLY A 11 -4.27 11.62 -0.16
CA GLY A 11 -3.75 12.99 -0.26
C GLY A 11 -2.39 13.13 -0.95
N GLY A 12 -1.83 12.03 -1.47
CA GLY A 12 -0.51 12.01 -2.10
C GLY A 12 0.03 10.61 -2.36
N HIS A 13 1.22 10.55 -2.95
CA HIS A 13 1.94 9.32 -3.31
C HIS A 13 2.12 8.39 -2.10
N MET A 14 1.80 7.11 -2.27
CA MET A 14 1.86 6.12 -1.19
C MET A 14 2.89 5.03 -1.44
N ILE A 15 2.85 4.44 -2.63
CA ILE A 15 3.77 3.38 -3.06
C ILE A 15 4.46 3.88 -4.32
N VAL A 16 5.79 3.89 -4.30
CA VAL A 16 6.59 4.43 -5.40
C VAL A 16 7.79 3.54 -5.69
N ASN A 17 8.19 3.53 -6.95
CA ASN A 17 9.52 3.07 -7.32
C ASN A 17 10.57 4.11 -6.94
N TYR A 18 11.65 3.68 -6.30
CA TYR A 18 12.77 4.57 -6.02
C TYR A 18 13.77 4.49 -7.17
N PRO A 19 14.42 5.60 -7.55
CA PRO A 19 15.46 5.59 -8.58
C PRO A 19 16.61 4.61 -8.32
N THR A 20 16.80 4.22 -7.05
CA THR A 20 17.83 3.29 -6.59
C THR A 20 17.39 1.82 -6.56
N MET A 21 16.16 1.51 -6.94
CA MET A 21 15.63 0.13 -6.95
C MET A 21 15.56 -0.42 -8.38
N ASP A 22 15.75 -1.73 -8.51
CA ASP A 22 15.45 -2.44 -9.75
C ASP A 22 13.95 -2.38 -10.01
N VAL A 23 13.55 -1.53 -10.95
CA VAL A 23 12.15 -1.31 -11.32
C VAL A 23 11.70 -2.42 -12.27
N LYS A 24 10.78 -3.26 -11.82
CA LYS A 24 10.05 -4.19 -12.68
C LYS A 24 8.89 -3.43 -13.34
N LEU A 25 8.82 -3.45 -14.67
CA LEU A 25 7.73 -2.81 -15.41
C LEU A 25 6.37 -3.32 -14.92
N GLY A 26 5.46 -2.41 -14.56
CA GLY A 26 4.15 -2.75 -13.98
C GLY A 26 4.16 -3.03 -12.47
N SER A 27 5.31 -2.91 -11.80
CA SER A 27 5.39 -2.90 -10.34
C SER A 27 5.30 -1.48 -9.80
N MET A 28 4.47 -1.27 -8.79
CA MET A 28 4.33 0.03 -8.12
C MET A 28 5.51 0.36 -7.19
N GLY A 29 6.43 -0.58 -6.95
CA GLY A 29 7.59 -0.39 -6.08
C GLY A 29 7.29 -0.68 -4.61
N LYS A 30 7.76 0.18 -3.71
CA LYS A 30 7.66 0.00 -2.25
C LYS A 30 6.96 1.20 -1.60
N PRO A 31 6.29 0.99 -0.44
CA PRO A 31 5.70 2.10 0.30
C PRO A 31 6.73 3.16 0.68
N LEU A 32 6.30 4.42 0.73
CA LEU A 32 7.13 5.52 1.22
C LEU A 32 7.52 5.33 2.70
N PRO A 33 8.64 5.92 3.17
CA PRO A 33 9.06 5.75 4.54
C PRO A 33 7.99 6.27 5.50
N GLY A 34 7.53 5.41 6.41
CA GLY A 34 6.48 5.73 7.36
C GLY A 34 5.06 5.40 6.92
N ILE A 35 4.89 4.87 5.71
CA ILE A 35 3.67 4.20 5.27
C ILE A 35 3.86 2.70 5.47
N GLN A 36 2.91 2.06 6.13
CA GLN A 36 2.90 0.61 6.28
C GLN A 36 1.78 0.04 5.42
N ALA A 37 2.15 -0.63 4.34
CA ALA A 37 1.23 -1.28 3.41
C ALA A 37 1.32 -2.80 3.57
N ALA A 38 0.18 -3.48 3.55
CA ALA A 38 0.08 -4.93 3.61
C ALA A 38 -0.96 -5.42 2.59
N ILE A 39 -0.80 -6.66 2.14
CA ILE A 39 -1.83 -7.35 1.35
C ILE A 39 -2.61 -8.22 2.32
N ILE A 40 -3.93 -8.05 2.36
CA ILE A 40 -4.82 -8.80 3.25
C ILE A 40 -5.80 -9.65 2.43
N ASP A 41 -6.32 -10.71 3.05
CA ASP A 41 -7.49 -11.43 2.52
C ASP A 41 -8.80 -10.70 2.85
N ASP A 42 -9.92 -11.23 2.33
CA ASP A 42 -11.27 -10.68 2.60
C ASP A 42 -11.71 -10.84 4.08
N ALA A 43 -10.93 -11.57 4.89
CA ALA A 43 -11.13 -11.71 6.33
C ALA A 43 -10.23 -10.75 7.15
N GLY A 44 -9.39 -9.94 6.48
CA GLY A 44 -8.49 -8.98 7.11
C GLY A 44 -7.15 -9.54 7.57
N ASN A 45 -6.80 -10.77 7.23
CA ASN A 45 -5.52 -11.38 7.61
C ASN A 45 -4.42 -11.03 6.60
N GLU A 46 -3.23 -10.71 7.10
CA GLU A 46 -2.06 -10.45 6.24
C GLU A 46 -1.65 -11.71 5.48
N LEU A 47 -1.49 -11.56 4.16
CA LEU A 47 -1.07 -12.62 3.25
C LEU A 47 0.45 -12.62 3.08
N PRO A 48 1.07 -13.81 2.90
CA PRO A 48 2.50 -13.91 2.63
C PRO A 48 2.86 -13.31 1.26
N PRO A 49 4.16 -13.01 1.02
CA PRO A 49 4.62 -12.47 -0.26
C PRO A 49 4.18 -13.30 -1.47
N ASN A 50 3.99 -12.65 -2.62
CA ASN A 50 3.55 -13.25 -3.89
C ASN A 50 2.13 -13.85 -3.86
N ARG A 51 1.24 -13.32 -3.02
CA ARG A 51 -0.19 -13.62 -3.04
C ARG A 51 -1.00 -12.38 -3.43
N MET A 52 -2.03 -12.59 -4.23
CA MET A 52 -3.03 -11.57 -4.54
C MET A 52 -4.01 -11.44 -3.38
N GLY A 53 -4.44 -10.21 -3.12
CA GLY A 53 -5.37 -9.83 -2.06
C GLY A 53 -5.69 -8.34 -2.13
N ASN A 54 -6.29 -7.82 -1.07
CA ASN A 54 -6.68 -6.42 -0.98
C ASN A 54 -5.51 -5.60 -0.41
N LEU A 55 -5.21 -4.45 -1.05
CA LEU A 55 -4.17 -3.56 -0.57
C LEU A 55 -4.70 -2.75 0.61
N ALA A 56 -4.13 -2.96 1.79
CA ALA A 56 -4.44 -2.23 3.00
C ALA A 56 -3.28 -1.30 3.39
N ILE A 57 -3.62 -0.06 3.72
CA ILE A 57 -2.67 0.90 4.29
C ILE A 57 -2.96 1.04 5.78
N LYS A 58 -1.99 0.67 6.61
CA LYS A 58 -2.09 0.87 8.05
C LYS A 58 -1.91 2.35 8.36
N LYS A 59 -2.96 2.98 8.85
CA LYS A 59 -2.94 4.37 9.33
C LYS A 59 -1.89 4.50 10.43
N ARG A 60 -0.90 5.36 10.22
CA ARG A 60 0.00 5.79 11.29
C ARG A 60 -0.84 6.61 12.26
N LEU A 61 -1.19 6.01 13.39
CA LEU A 61 -1.97 6.64 14.45
C LEU A 61 -1.33 7.97 14.85
N ALA A 62 -1.99 9.07 14.49
CA ALA A 62 -2.13 10.18 15.42
C ALA A 62 -2.75 9.60 16.69
N ILE A 63 -2.33 10.10 17.84
CA ILE A 63 -2.31 9.43 19.14
C ILE A 63 -3.65 8.85 19.66
N ASN A 64 -4.81 9.05 18.99
CA ASN A 64 -6.14 8.58 19.42
C ASN A 64 -7.17 8.40 18.27
N ASP A 65 -6.94 7.60 17.22
CA ASP A 65 -8.02 7.43 16.21
C ASP A 65 -8.24 5.98 15.73
N VAL A 66 -9.42 5.47 16.09
CA VAL A 66 -9.95 4.14 15.77
C VAL A 66 -10.83 4.30 14.52
N SER A 67 -10.70 3.39 13.54
CA SER A 67 -11.52 3.25 12.32
C SER A 67 -10.94 3.82 11.01
N TYR A 68 -11.41 3.19 9.91
CA TYR A 68 -11.00 3.25 8.49
C TYR A 68 -9.95 2.22 8.05
N LEU A 69 -10.47 1.04 7.66
CA LEU A 69 -9.84 0.11 6.71
C LEU A 69 -10.61 0.28 5.39
N GLU A 70 -10.03 0.97 4.41
CA GLU A 70 -10.61 1.02 3.06
C GLU A 70 -9.98 -0.07 2.21
N GLU A 71 -10.83 -0.95 1.69
CA GLU A 71 -10.47 -2.16 0.98
C GLU A 71 -10.32 -1.87 -0.51
N SER A 72 -9.08 -1.77 -1.00
CA SER A 72 -8.82 -1.56 -2.42
C SER A 72 -8.88 -2.90 -3.17
N ARG A 73 -9.91 -3.04 -4.01
CA ARG A 73 -10.19 -4.17 -4.91
C ARG A 73 -8.94 -4.67 -5.65
N LYS A 74 -8.66 -5.97 -5.46
CA LYS A 74 -7.92 -6.94 -6.32
C LYS A 74 -6.93 -6.34 -7.32
N ILE A 75 -5.64 -6.43 -6.97
CA ILE A 75 -4.50 -6.52 -7.90
C ILE A 75 -4.36 -7.94 -8.46
#